data_AF-A0A9E5CCG3-F1
#
_entry.id   AF-A0A9E5CCG3-F1
#
_cell.length_a   1.000
_cell.length_b   1.000
_cell.length_c   1.000
_cell.angle_alpha   90.00
_cell.angle_beta   90.00
_cell.angle_gamma   90.00
#
_symmetry.space_group_name_H-M   'P 1'
#
loop_
_entity.id
_entity.type
_entity.pdbx_description
1 polymer ?
#
loop_
_entity_poly.entity_id
_entity_poly.type
_entity_poly.pdbx_seq_one_letter_code
_entity_poly.pdbx_strand_id
1 'polypeptide(L)' 'NTYWTDENFDRVERMRSIAADLGCEVPQLVVAWVLSKPVVTSVIVGSSRPEQVAKNALAVGIKPTDDVLQILDSL' A
#
# COMPACT_ATOMS: atom_id res chain seq x y z
N ASN A 1 13.40 -16.33 9.76
CA ASN A 1 13.20 -14.88 9.61
C ASN A 1 11.75 -14.68 9.16
N THR A 2 10.88 -14.10 9.99
CA THR A 2 9.41 -14.11 9.78
C THR A 2 8.96 -13.27 8.59
N TYR A 3 9.72 -12.24 8.21
CA TYR A 3 9.33 -11.29 7.15
C TYR A 3 10.18 -11.39 5.89
N TRP A 4 11.42 -11.87 5.99
CA TRP A 4 12.34 -11.96 4.86
C TRP A 4 12.25 -13.35 4.24
N THR A 5 11.20 -13.57 3.45
CA THR A 5 10.98 -14.80 2.68
C THR A 5 10.87 -14.45 1.20
N ASP A 6 11.28 -15.36 0.31
CA ASP A 6 11.18 -15.16 -1.14
C ASP A 6 9.74 -14.84 -1.56
N GLU A 7 8.76 -15.51 -0.95
CA GLU A 7 7.34 -15.23 -1.15
C GLU A 7 6.95 -13.79 -0.83
N ASN A 8 7.44 -13.22 0.28
CA ASN A 8 7.16 -11.83 0.63
C ASN A 8 7.84 -10.85 -0.35
N PHE A 9 9.02 -11.19 -0.86
CA PHE A 9 9.68 -10.39 -1.89
C PHE A 9 8.90 -10.40 -3.20
N ASP A 10 8.38 -11.55 -3.62
CA ASP A 10 7.55 -11.67 -4.81
C ASP A 10 6.25 -10.84 -4.68
N ARG A 11 5.61 -10.85 -3.50
CA ARG A 11 4.44 -10.01 -3.21
C ARG A 11 4.78 -8.53 -3.29
N VAL A 12 5.90 -8.10 -2.71
CA VAL A 12 6.36 -6.70 -2.76
C VAL A 12 6.65 -6.25 -4.20
N GLU A 13 7.23 -7.12 -5.03
CA GLU A 13 7.52 -6.78 -6.42
C GLU A 13 6.23 -6.62 -7.24
N ARG A 14 5.22 -7.47 -7.01
CA ARG A 14 3.89 -7.29 -7.61
C ARG A 14 3.25 -5.97 -7.18
N MET A 15 3.33 -5.62 -5.89
CA MET A 15 2.83 -4.33 -5.41
C MET A 15 3.56 -3.15 -6.04
N ARG A 16 4.87 -3.28 -6.33
CA ARG A 16 5.67 -2.24 -6.98
C ARG A 16 5.18 -1.95 -8.40
N SER A 17 4.85 -2.98 -9.17
CA SER A 17 4.26 -2.82 -10.52
C SER A 17 2.90 -2.11 -10.46
N ILE A 18 2.01 -2.54 -9.56
CA ILE A 18 0.70 -1.92 -9.37
C ILE A 18 0.84 -0.45 -8.96
N ALA A 19 1.75 -0.15 -8.03
CA ALA A 19 1.98 1.20 -7.56
C ALA A 19 2.49 2.11 -8.69
N ALA A 20 3.36 1.58 -9.57
CA ALA A 20 3.85 2.30 -10.74
C ALA A 20 2.72 2.63 -11.73
N ASP A 21 1.81 1.68 -12.00
CA ASP A 21 0.65 1.89 -12.88
C ASP A 21 -0.31 2.97 -12.34
N LEU A 22 -0.42 3.06 -11.01
CA LEU A 22 -1.21 4.08 -10.31
C LEU A 22 -0.45 5.39 -10.05
N GLY A 23 0.82 5.49 -10.45
CA GLY A 23 1.65 6.67 -10.26
C GLY A 23 1.94 7.00 -8.78
N CYS A 24 2.04 5.97 -7.93
CA CYS A 24 2.26 6.13 -6.48
C CYS A 24 3.40 5.23 -5.96
N GLU A 25 3.78 5.42 -4.69
CA GLU A 25 4.75 4.56 -4.00
C GLU A 25 4.04 3.41 -3.28
N VAL A 26 4.71 2.26 -3.13
CA VAL A 26 4.17 1.06 -2.43
C VAL A 26 3.59 1.38 -1.04
N PRO A 27 4.23 2.20 -0.17
CA PRO A 27 3.63 2.55 1.12
C PRO A 27 2.30 3.28 0.98
N GLN A 28 2.16 4.13 -0.05
CA GLN A 28 0.92 4.86 -0.30
C GLN A 28 -0.17 3.93 -0.83
N LEU A 29 0.18 3.00 -1.74
CA LEU A 29 -0.72 1.97 -2.23
C LEU A 29 -1.29 1.12 -1.08
N VAL A 30 -0.43 0.64 -0.19
CA VAL A 30 -0.85 -0.20 0.95
C VAL A 30 -1.75 0.58 1.91
N VAL A 31 -1.42 1.84 2.22
CA VAL A 31 -2.28 2.67 3.08
C VAL A 31 -3.64 2.90 2.42
N ALA A 32 -3.68 3.18 1.12
CA ALA A 32 -4.93 3.36 0.37
C ALA A 32 -5.77 2.07 0.33
N TRP A 33 -5.14 0.91 0.14
CA TRP A 33 -5.80 -0.40 0.20
C TRP A 33 -6.36 -0.73 1.58
N VAL A 34 -5.64 -0.41 2.65
CA VAL A 34 -6.18 -0.61 4.01
C VAL A 34 -7.35 0.32 4.28
N LEU A 35 -7.27 1.58 3.83
CA LEU A 35 -8.36 2.57 3.95
C LEU A 35 -9.59 2.28 3.08
N SER A 36 -9.47 1.48 2.02
CA SER A 36 -10.62 1.11 1.18
C SER A 36 -11.53 0.09 1.87
N LYS A 37 -11.06 -0.57 2.93
CA LYS A 37 -11.84 -1.58 3.66
C LYS A 37 -12.93 -0.90 4.49
N PRO A 38 -14.23 -1.25 4.31
CA PRO A 38 -15.33 -0.54 4.98
C PRO A 38 -15.26 -0.53 6.51
N VAL A 39 -14.59 -1.52 7.11
CA VAL A 39 -14.44 -1.66 8.56
C VAL A 39 -13.29 -0.83 9.15
N VAL A 40 -12.47 -0.20 8.30
CA VAL A 40 -11.30 0.58 8.71
C VAL A 40 -11.65 2.06 8.74
N THR A 41 -11.61 2.66 9.93
CA THR A 41 -11.83 4.12 10.09
C THR A 41 -10.54 4.94 9.92
N SER A 42 -9.39 4.35 10.26
CA SER A 42 -8.09 5.04 10.25
C SER A 42 -6.94 4.05 10.14
N VAL A 43 -5.79 4.52 9.64
CA VAL A 43 -4.54 3.75 9.53
C VAL A 43 -3.45 4.45 10.32
N ILE A 44 -2.78 3.69 11.20
CA ILE A 44 -1.62 4.16 11.95
C ILE A 44 -0.36 3.89 11.14
N VAL A 45 0.36 4.95 10.77
CA VAL A 45 1.62 4.86 10.02
C VAL A 45 2.81 5.29 10.87
N GLY A 46 3.84 4.44 10.92
CA GLY A 46 5.15 4.79 11.47
C GLY A 46 5.98 5.56 10.46
N SER A 47 6.70 6.59 10.89
CA SER A 47 7.60 7.37 10.04
C SER A 47 8.80 7.82 10.86
N SER A 48 10.01 7.61 10.35
CA SER A 48 11.27 8.00 11.01
C SER A 48 11.71 9.41 10.61
N ARG A 49 11.12 9.98 9.55
CA ARG A 49 11.44 11.32 9.04
C ARG A 49 10.16 12.10 8.71
N PRO A 50 10.14 13.44 8.88
CA PRO A 50 8.95 14.25 8.60
C PRO A 50 8.44 14.14 7.15
N GLU A 51 9.34 13.99 6.17
CA GLU A 51 8.95 13.91 4.76
C GLU A 51 8.12 12.64 4.45
N GLN A 52 8.36 11.56 5.21
CA GLN A 52 7.58 10.32 5.09
C GLN A 52 6.14 10.52 5.55
N VAL A 53 5.91 11.34 6.59
CA VAL A 53 4.55 11.66 7.06
C VAL A 53 3.77 12.35 5.95
N ALA A 54 4.37 13.34 5.30
CA ALA A 54 3.75 14.05 4.18
C ALA A 54 3.45 13.10 3.00
N LYS A 55 4.40 12.22 2.65
CA LYS A 55 4.18 11.21 1.60
C LYS A 55 3.07 10.22 1.93
N ASN A 56 3.03 9.71 3.15
CA ASN A 56 2.00 8.77 3.61
C ASN A 56 0.62 9.43 3.62
N ALA A 57 0.52 10.71 4.00
CA ALA A 57 -0.74 11.43 3.98
C ALA A 57 -1.36 11.54 2.57
N LEU A 58 -0.54 11.57 1.51
CA LEU A 58 -1.02 11.62 0.12
C LEU A 58 -1.75 10.33 -0.31
N ALA A 59 -1.61 9.23 0.45
CA ALA A 59 -2.30 7.97 0.16
C ALA A 59 -3.83 8.10 0.13
N VAL A 60 -4.41 9.06 0.88
CA VAL A 60 -5.86 9.30 0.89
C VAL A 60 -6.42 9.75 -0.47
N GLY A 61 -5.56 10.25 -1.35
CA GLY A 61 -5.94 10.65 -2.72
C GLY A 61 -5.93 9.49 -3.72
N ILE A 62 -5.35 8.34 -3.34
CA ILE A 62 -5.25 7.17 -4.20
C ILE A 62 -6.53 6.35 -4.07
N LYS A 63 -7.15 6.05 -5.21
CA LYS A 63 -8.34 5.21 -5.30
C LYS A 63 -8.05 4.02 -6.20
N PRO A 64 -7.57 2.90 -5.65
CA PRO A 64 -7.40 1.67 -6.42
C PRO A 64 -8.75 1.23 -6.98
N THR A 65 -8.76 0.70 -8.20
CA THR A 65 -9.97 0.10 -8.80
C THR A 65 -10.32 -1.20 -8.09
N ASP A 66 -11.56 -1.67 -8.23
CA ASP A 66 -12.00 -2.94 -7.65
C ASP A 66 -11.11 -4.11 -8.09
N ASP A 67 -10.66 -4.12 -9.36
CA ASP A 67 -9.73 -5.13 -9.87
C ASP A 67 -8.39 -5.10 -9.13
N VAL A 68 -7.85 -3.91 -8.88
CA VAL A 68 -6.60 -3.77 -8.11
C VAL A 68 -6.81 -4.19 -6.66
N LEU A 69 -7.95 -3.86 -6.04
CA LEU A 69 -8.26 -4.28 -4.68
C LEU A 69 -8.34 -5.81 -4.57
N GLN A 70 -8.97 -6.48 -5.55
CA GLN A 70 -9.03 -7.94 -5.61
C GLN A 70 -7.64 -8.57 -5.75
N ILE A 71 -6.77 -7.98 -6.59
CA ILE A 71 -5.38 -8.43 -6.71
C ILE A 71 -4.68 -8.31 -5.36
N LEU A 72 -4.76 -7.14 -4.70
CA LEU A 72 -4.11 -6.89 -3.41
C LEU A 72 -4.62 -7.79 -2.28
N ASP A 73 -5.90 -8.15 -2.28
CA ASP A 73 -6.46 -9.11 -1.31
C ASP A 73 -5.98 -10.56 -1.55
N SER A 74 -5.53 -10.87 -2.78
CA SER A 74 -5.00 -12.20 -3.15
C SER A 74 -3.49 -12.34 -3.02
N LEU A 75 -2.78 -11.25 -2.70
CA LEU A 75 -1.32 -11.25 -2.52
C LEU A 75 -0.92 -11.92 -1.21
#